data_AF-A0A1H6KUZ9-F1
#
_entry.id   AF-A0A1H6KUZ9-F1
#
_cell.length_a   1.000
_cell.length_b   1.000
_cell.length_c   1.000
_cell.angle_alpha   90.00
_cell.angle_beta   90.00
_cell.angle_gamma   90.00
#
_symmetry.space_group_name_H-M   'P 1'
#
loop_
_entity.id
_entity.type
_entity.pdbx_description
1 polymer ?
#
loop_
_entity_poly.entity_id
_entity_poly.type
_entity_poly.pdbx_seq_one_letter_code
_entity_poly.pdbx_strand_id
1 'polypeptide(L)'
;MTSARDGLTIVERAVRNVDRADVERRRRDEAARATTERIAQLRHIVFRNAARGRGDIDIADESAAARYLICASQSADGFAVLAILQIAIDHRWSDVVQAGIRHFGEHPVAARIQELWNLTTGRTAA
;
A
#
# COMPACT_ATOMS: atom_id res chain seq x y z
N MET A 1 -51.62 20.64 -11.94
CA MET A 1 -50.25 20.80 -12.48
C MET A 1 -49.49 19.52 -12.18
N THR A 2 -49.55 18.57 -13.10
CA THR A 2 -49.17 17.17 -12.86
C THR A 2 -47.89 16.84 -13.61
N SER A 3 -46.92 16.35 -12.83
CA SER A 3 -45.81 15.49 -13.22
C SER A 3 -44.79 16.00 -14.26
N ALA A 4 -43.71 16.59 -13.77
CA ALA A 4 -42.41 16.68 -14.45
C ALA A 4 -41.43 15.63 -13.90
N ARG A 5 -41.89 14.38 -13.73
CA ARG A 5 -41.03 13.24 -13.34
C ARG A 5 -41.06 12.20 -14.46
N ASP A 6 -39.88 11.93 -15.01
CA ASP A 6 -39.50 10.81 -15.88
C ASP A 6 -40.05 10.77 -17.32
N GLY A 7 -39.42 11.57 -18.21
CA GLY A 7 -39.64 11.54 -19.67
C GLY A 7 -38.43 11.07 -20.48
N LEU A 8 -37.68 10.06 -20.01
CA LEU A 8 -36.62 9.43 -20.81
C LEU A 8 -37.14 8.12 -21.39
N THR A 9 -37.06 7.99 -22.72
CA THR A 9 -37.33 6.74 -23.42
C THR A 9 -36.37 5.64 -22.96
N ILE A 10 -36.74 4.38 -23.19
CA ILE A 10 -35.92 3.22 -22.80
C ILE A 10 -34.50 3.31 -23.41
N VAL A 11 -34.40 3.83 -24.64
CA VAL A 11 -33.12 4.02 -25.34
C VAL A 11 -32.29 5.12 -24.67
N GLU A 12 -32.88 6.26 -24.31
CA GLU A 12 -32.13 7.34 -23.65
C GLU A 12 -31.72 6.95 -22.21
N ARG A 13 -32.51 6.14 -21.51
CA ARG A 13 -32.08 5.52 -20.25
C ARG A 13 -30.90 4.58 -20.44
N ALA A 14 -30.90 3.76 -21.50
CA ALA A 14 -29.80 2.84 -21.80
C ALA A 14 -28.50 3.59 -22.11
N VAL A 15 -28.55 4.62 -22.98
CA VAL A 15 -27.38 5.45 -23.31
C VAL A 15 -26.82 6.14 -22.06
N ARG A 16 -27.67 6.77 -21.24
CA ARG A 16 -27.23 7.42 -19.99
C ARG A 16 -26.60 6.43 -19.00
N ASN A 17 -27.10 5.20 -18.95
CA ASN A 17 -26.55 4.17 -18.08
C ASN A 17 -25.19 3.66 -18.60
N VAL A 18 -25.00 3.55 -19.91
CA VAL A 18 -23.72 3.22 -20.54
C VAL A 18 -22.70 4.33 -20.28
N ASP A 19 -23.07 5.59 -20.49
CA ASP A 19 -22.22 6.76 -20.18
C ASP A 19 -21.81 6.77 -18.70
N ARG A 20 -22.75 6.47 -17.79
CA ARG A 20 -22.46 6.35 -16.37
C ARG A 20 -21.50 5.20 -16.07
N ALA A 21 -21.71 4.04 -16.68
CA ALA A 21 -20.84 2.88 -16.51
C ALA A 21 -19.41 3.14 -17.03
N ASP A 22 -19.28 3.87 -18.13
CA ASP A 22 -17.98 4.29 -18.68
C ASP A 22 -17.29 5.33 -17.80
N VAL A 23 -18.02 6.30 -17.24
CA VAL A 23 -17.50 7.25 -16.25
C VAL A 23 -17.04 6.52 -14.99
N GLU A 24 -17.84 5.59 -14.48
CA GLU A 24 -17.47 4.78 -13.30
C GLU A 24 -16.27 3.88 -13.57
N ARG A 25 -16.11 3.36 -14.79
CA ARG A 25 -14.93 2.60 -15.21
C ARG A 25 -13.69 3.49 -15.26
N ARG A 26 -13.76 4.65 -15.92
CA ARG A 26 -12.64 5.62 -15.95
C ARG A 26 -12.21 6.05 -14.56
N ARG A 27 -13.17 6.33 -13.67
CA ARG A 27 -12.87 6.68 -12.27
C ARG A 27 -12.17 5.54 -11.53
N ARG A 28 -12.58 4.28 -11.76
CA ARG A 28 -11.91 3.12 -11.18
C ARG A 28 -10.49 2.95 -11.72
N ASP A 29 -10.29 3.13 -13.02
CA ASP A 29 -8.98 3.05 -13.66
C ASP A 29 -8.05 4.17 -13.16
N GLU A 30 -8.56 5.39 -13.03
CA GLU A 30 -7.84 6.54 -12.45
C GLU A 30 -7.48 6.28 -10.98
N ALA A 31 -8.41 5.76 -10.18
CA ALA A 31 -8.14 5.39 -8.79
C ALA A 31 -7.06 4.30 -8.69
N ALA A 32 -7.11 3.28 -9.55
CA ALA A 32 -6.09 2.22 -9.57
C ALA A 32 -4.70 2.75 -9.97
N ARG A 33 -4.63 3.68 -10.93
CA ARG A 33 -3.38 4.35 -11.30
C ARG A 33 -2.85 5.19 -10.14
N ALA A 34 -3.70 6.00 -9.51
CA ALA A 34 -3.32 6.82 -8.36
C ALA A 34 -2.80 5.96 -7.19
N THR A 35 -3.42 4.82 -6.91
CA THR A 35 -2.92 3.85 -5.91
C THR A 35 -1.54 3.31 -6.30
N THR A 36 -1.34 2.93 -7.56
CA THR A 36 -0.05 2.40 -8.05
C THR A 36 1.06 3.43 -7.93
N GLU A 37 0.78 4.67 -8.34
CA GLU A 37 1.73 5.79 -8.21
C GLU A 37 2.03 6.10 -6.74
N ARG A 38 1.03 6.06 -5.86
CA ARG A 38 1.23 6.27 -4.42
C ARG A 38 2.09 5.19 -3.80
N ILE A 39 1.87 3.92 -4.16
CA ILE A 39 2.72 2.79 -3.73
C ILE A 39 4.16 3.02 -4.19
N ALA A 40 4.37 3.40 -5.46
CA ALA A 40 5.71 3.66 -5.99
C ALA A 40 6.41 4.81 -5.25
N GLN A 41 5.72 5.91 -5.00
CA GLN A 41 6.25 7.04 -4.23
C GLN A 41 6.61 6.65 -2.80
N LEU A 42 5.73 5.93 -2.09
CA LEU A 42 5.99 5.47 -0.72
C LEU A 42 7.20 4.55 -0.67
N ARG A 43 7.30 3.59 -1.59
CA ARG A 43 8.46 2.70 -1.69
C ARG A 43 9.74 3.48 -1.93
N HIS A 44 9.70 4.47 -2.84
CA HIS A 44 10.85 5.32 -3.10
C HIS A 44 11.26 6.12 -1.86
N ILE A 45 10.32 6.77 -1.17
CA ILE A 45 10.62 7.61 0.00
C ILE A 45 11.15 6.77 1.18
N VAL A 46 10.50 5.65 1.47
CA VAL A 46 10.80 4.83 2.64
C VAL A 46 12.07 4.00 2.43
N PHE A 47 12.22 3.37 1.27
CA PHE A 47 13.28 2.39 1.03
C PHE A 47 14.46 2.94 0.21
N ARG A 48 14.51 4.24 -0.09
CA ARG A 48 15.66 4.87 -0.80
C ARG A 48 17.00 4.49 -0.20
N ASN A 49 17.06 4.46 1.13
CA ASN A 49 18.27 4.19 1.89
C ASN A 49 18.35 2.74 2.40
N ALA A 50 17.33 1.91 2.17
CA ALA A 50 17.34 0.50 2.60
C ALA A 50 18.47 -0.29 1.92
N ALA A 51 18.87 0.11 0.71
CA ALA A 51 20.04 -0.45 0.03
C ALA A 51 21.35 -0.30 0.82
N ARG A 52 21.44 0.66 1.76
CA ARG A 52 22.63 0.83 2.62
C ARG A 52 22.71 -0.20 3.76
N GLY A 53 21.60 -0.85 4.11
CA GLY A 53 21.53 -1.94 5.08
C GLY A 53 21.41 -3.33 4.44
N ARG A 54 21.42 -3.42 3.10
CA ARG A 54 21.29 -4.65 2.29
C ARG A 54 22.63 -5.40 2.14
N GLY A 55 23.40 -5.57 3.19
CA GLY A 55 24.50 -6.56 3.12
C GLY A 55 23.89 -7.96 2.98
N ASP A 56 23.79 -8.51 1.76
CA ASP A 56 23.39 -9.90 1.43
C ASP A 56 22.33 -10.54 2.36
N ILE A 57 21.28 -9.81 2.71
CA ILE A 57 20.20 -10.34 3.55
C ILE A 57 19.27 -11.16 2.66
N ASP A 58 19.61 -12.45 2.47
CA ASP A 58 18.73 -13.44 1.85
C ASP A 58 17.77 -13.99 2.91
N ILE A 59 16.50 -13.57 2.83
CA ILE A 59 15.47 -13.98 3.77
C ILE A 59 14.51 -14.94 3.07
N ALA A 60 14.66 -16.23 3.37
CA ALA A 60 13.85 -17.28 2.76
C ALA A 60 12.41 -17.36 3.30
N ASP A 61 12.19 -17.01 4.57
CA ASP A 61 10.91 -17.15 5.25
C ASP A 61 10.65 -16.10 6.33
N GLU A 62 9.40 -16.03 6.80
CA GLU A 62 8.94 -15.05 7.79
C GLU A 62 9.66 -15.19 9.14
N SER A 63 10.03 -16.41 9.54
CA SER A 63 10.72 -16.67 10.81
C SER A 63 12.17 -16.18 10.76
N ALA A 64 12.84 -16.32 9.61
CA ALA A 64 14.13 -15.71 9.34
C ALA A 64 14.03 -14.18 9.39
N ALA A 65 13.02 -13.59 8.73
CA ALA A 65 12.77 -12.14 8.78
C ALA A 65 12.59 -11.63 10.21
N ALA A 66 11.77 -12.30 11.02
CA ALA A 66 11.54 -11.92 12.40
C ALA A 66 12.83 -11.95 13.24
N ARG A 67 13.67 -12.98 13.05
CA ARG A 67 14.98 -13.08 13.72
C ARG A 67 15.92 -11.94 13.30
N TYR A 68 16.04 -11.69 12.01
CA TYR A 68 16.86 -10.58 11.51
C TYR A 68 16.35 -9.22 11.99
N LEU A 69 15.03 -9.04 12.08
CA LEU A 69 14.42 -7.81 12.57
C LEU A 69 14.78 -7.55 14.03
N ILE A 70 14.77 -8.58 14.87
CA ILE A 70 15.18 -8.49 16.27
C ILE A 70 16.66 -8.08 16.37
N CYS A 71 17.54 -8.75 15.62
CA CYS A 71 18.98 -8.41 15.60
C CYS A 71 19.22 -6.97 15.14
N ALA A 72 18.63 -6.56 14.01
CA ALA A 72 18.76 -5.21 13.47
C ALA A 72 18.21 -4.15 14.44
N SER A 73 17.11 -4.45 15.12
CA SER A 73 16.53 -3.57 16.13
C SER A 73 17.46 -3.37 17.33
N GLN A 74 18.11 -4.44 17.80
CA GLN A 74 19.06 -4.38 18.91
C GLN A 74 20.32 -3.59 18.56
N SER A 75 20.77 -3.64 17.31
CA SER A 75 21.90 -2.85 16.81
C SER A 75 21.53 -1.41 16.42
N ALA A 76 20.27 -1.01 16.60
CA ALA A 76 19.73 0.29 16.17
C ALA A 76 20.00 0.61 14.69
N ASP A 77 20.13 -0.43 13.85
CA ASP A 77 20.38 -0.28 12.42
C ASP A 77 19.05 -0.08 11.68
N GLY A 78 18.60 1.17 11.64
CA GLY A 78 17.39 1.55 10.92
C GLY A 78 17.42 1.22 9.43
N PHE A 79 18.59 1.12 8.79
CA PHE A 79 18.67 0.76 7.37
C PHE A 79 18.46 -0.74 7.15
N ALA A 80 19.03 -1.59 8.01
CA ALA A 80 18.78 -3.03 8.00
C ALA A 80 17.31 -3.34 8.30
N VAL A 81 16.69 -2.65 9.27
CA VAL A 81 15.25 -2.77 9.56
C VAL A 81 14.42 -2.41 8.31
N LEU A 82 14.76 -1.33 7.60
CA LEU A 82 14.08 -0.95 6.37
C LEU A 82 14.25 -1.99 5.24
N ALA A 83 15.43 -2.60 5.12
CA ALA A 83 15.67 -3.65 4.13
C ALA A 83 14.80 -4.90 4.39
N ILE A 84 14.71 -5.32 5.66
CA ILE A 84 13.85 -6.45 6.07
C ILE A 84 12.37 -6.12 5.81
N LEU A 85 11.94 -4.90 6.15
CA LEU A 85 10.56 -4.47 5.94
C LEU A 85 10.18 -4.40 4.46
N GLN A 86 11.11 -4.06 3.58
CA GLN A 86 10.86 -4.09 2.14
C GLN A 86 10.49 -5.51 1.68
N ILE A 87 11.28 -6.52 2.10
CA ILE A 87 11.04 -7.94 1.78
C ILE A 87 9.72 -8.40 2.41
N ALA A 88 9.48 -8.06 3.68
CA ALA A 88 8.26 -8.45 4.38
C ALA A 88 6.99 -7.91 3.70
N ILE A 89 7.01 -6.68 3.18
CA ILE A 89 5.89 -6.12 2.40
C ILE A 89 5.68 -6.89 1.10
N ASP A 90 6.77 -7.24 0.40
CA ASP A 90 6.71 -7.98 -0.87
C ASP A 90 6.16 -9.39 -0.68
N HIS A 91 6.50 -10.05 0.43
CA HIS A 91 6.02 -11.39 0.80
C HIS A 91 4.74 -11.40 1.64
N ARG A 92 4.20 -10.22 1.98
CA ARG A 92 2.99 -10.05 2.82
C ARG A 92 3.08 -10.66 4.23
N TRP A 93 4.25 -10.60 4.84
CA TRP A 93 4.50 -11.04 6.22
C TRP A 93 4.02 -9.99 7.23
N SER A 94 2.75 -10.10 7.64
CA SER A 94 2.09 -9.08 8.46
C SER A 94 2.78 -8.85 9.79
N ASP A 95 3.25 -9.91 10.45
CA ASP A 95 3.77 -9.84 11.81
C ASP A 95 5.11 -9.11 11.83
N VAL A 96 5.96 -9.37 10.84
CA VAL A 96 7.22 -8.68 10.62
C VAL A 96 6.98 -7.19 10.31
N VAL A 97 6.01 -6.88 9.46
CA VAL A 97 5.65 -5.49 9.14
C VAL A 97 5.19 -4.75 10.39
N GLN A 98 4.29 -5.33 11.18
CA GLN A 98 3.79 -4.71 12.41
C GLN A 98 4.88 -4.56 13.48
N ALA A 99 5.81 -5.52 13.58
CA ALA A 99 6.96 -5.40 14.46
C ALA A 99 7.88 -4.25 14.04
N GLY A 100 8.19 -4.09 12.75
CA GLY A 100 9.05 -2.99 12.30
C GLY A 100 8.37 -1.62 12.34
N ILE A 101 7.04 -1.53 12.18
CA ILE A 101 6.30 -0.29 12.45
C ILE A 101 6.47 0.12 13.92
N ARG A 102 6.34 -0.83 14.85
CA ARG A 102 6.57 -0.59 16.29
C ARG A 102 8.00 -0.17 16.60
N HIS A 103 9.00 -0.71 15.89
CA HIS A 103 10.39 -0.29 16.03
C HIS A 103 10.59 1.20 15.75
N PHE A 104 9.95 1.72 14.69
CA PHE A 104 10.05 3.15 14.34
C PHE A 104 9.16 4.06 15.21
N GLY A 105 8.15 3.52 15.89
CA GLY A 105 7.31 4.27 16.83
C GLY A 105 6.70 5.52 16.21
N GLU A 106 6.96 6.69 16.80
CA GLU A 106 6.46 8.00 16.34
C GLU A 106 7.20 8.55 15.10
N HIS A 107 8.24 7.87 14.62
CA HIS A 107 8.99 8.34 13.46
C HIS A 107 8.07 8.37 12.22
N PRO A 108 8.11 9.43 11.38
CA PRO A 108 7.23 9.56 10.20
C PRO A 108 7.29 8.38 9.21
N VAL A 109 8.36 7.59 9.26
CA VAL A 109 8.53 6.36 8.48
C VAL A 109 7.51 5.30 8.89
N ALA A 110 7.17 5.17 10.17
CA ALA A 110 6.17 4.20 10.64
C ALA A 110 4.81 4.42 9.97
N ALA A 111 4.34 5.67 9.92
CA ALA A 111 3.09 6.04 9.26
C ALA A 111 3.12 5.74 7.75
N ARG A 112 4.25 6.00 7.08
CA ARG A 112 4.42 5.71 5.64
C ARG A 112 4.46 4.21 5.34
N ILE A 113 5.07 3.42 6.22
CA ILE A 113 5.07 1.95 6.12
C ILE A 113 3.66 1.40 6.33
N GLN A 114 2.92 1.92 7.32
CA GLN A 114 1.53 1.54 7.55
C GLN A 114 0.64 1.90 6.35
N GLU A 115 0.80 3.09 5.78
CA GLU A 115 0.09 3.50 4.56
C GLU A 115 0.41 2.55 3.40
N LEU A 116 1.69 2.25 3.17
CA LEU A 116 2.11 1.33 2.12
C LEU A 116 1.53 -0.08 2.31
N TRP A 117 1.54 -0.58 3.55
CA TRP A 117 0.95 -1.88 3.90
C TRP A 117 -0.55 -1.93 3.59
N ASN A 118 -1.27 -0.87 3.94
CA ASN A 118 -2.71 -0.75 3.69
C ASN A 118 -3.02 -0.77 2.18
N LEU A 119 -2.27 0.01 1.40
CA LEU A 119 -2.45 0.08 -0.05
C LEU A 119 -2.09 -1.24 -0.76
N THR A 120 -1.06 -1.95 -0.30
CA THR A 120 -0.58 -3.21 -0.92
C THR A 120 -1.43 -4.43 -0.58
N THR A 121 -2.14 -4.39 0.55
CA THR A 121 -3.06 -5.46 0.98
C THR A 121 -4.52 -5.20 0.65
N GLY A 122 -4.84 -4.06 0.00
CA GLY A 122 -6.21 -3.65 -0.26
C GLY A 122 -7.01 -3.33 1.01
N ARG A 123 -6.30 -3.16 2.14
CA ARG A 123 -6.88 -2.83 3.44
C ARG A 123 -6.92 -1.31 3.51
N THR A 124 -7.92 -0.70 2.87
CA THR A 124 -8.24 0.70 3.13
C THR A 124 -8.43 0.82 4.65
N ALA A 125 -7.65 1.69 5.30
CA ALA A 125 -7.83 1.97 6.71
C ALA A 125 -9.31 2.35 6.91
N ALA A 126 -10.04 1.49 7.61
CA ALA A 126 -11.43 1.72 7.97
C ALA A 126 -11.54 2.87 8.98
#